data_AF-A0A2T3NK44-F1
#
_entry.id   AF-A0A2T3NK44-F1
#
_cell.length_a   1.000
_cell.length_b   1.000
_cell.length_c   1.000
_cell.angle_alpha   90.00
_cell.angle_beta   90.00
_cell.angle_gamma   90.00
#
_symmetry.space_group_name_H-M   'P 1'
#
loop_
_entity.id
_entity.type
_entity.pdbx_description
1 polymer ?
#
loop_
_entity_poly.entity_id
_entity_poly.type
_entity_poly.pdbx_seq_one_letter_code
_entity_poly.pdbx_strand_id
1 'polypeptide(L)'
;MTEVNLDNVRQQLTALNLKADKMRFVTVSAMDEETLESCTTTEGECFYNSYMNVIYGKGDRYVLGYRCDEEVVDHAIIRKGDKYYDPTLQAEDGDFKEYQYAVMTEFTVFDMMKHAKSNKDFPPDVDYIFSKAGKFKNVIDVERLKK
;
A
#
# COMPACT_ATOMS: atom_id res chain seq x y z
N MET A 1 -11.13 16.22 11.68
CA MET A 1 -11.15 14.75 11.82
C MET A 1 -12.58 14.30 11.61
N THR A 2 -12.88 13.81 10.40
CA THR A 2 -14.10 13.05 10.16
C THR A 2 -13.86 11.68 10.80
N GLU A 3 -14.75 11.25 11.69
CA GLU A 3 -14.62 9.96 12.36
C GLU A 3 -14.80 8.86 11.31
N VAL A 4 -13.72 8.12 11.01
CA VAL A 4 -13.76 7.03 10.02
C VAL A 4 -14.72 5.96 10.53
N ASN A 5 -15.81 5.75 9.81
CA ASN A 5 -16.76 4.69 10.14
C ASN A 5 -16.18 3.34 9.69
N LEU A 6 -15.58 2.62 10.63
CA LEU A 6 -14.94 1.33 10.37
C LEU A 6 -15.91 0.27 9.82
N ASP A 7 -17.21 0.36 10.11
CA ASP A 7 -18.20 -0.57 9.55
C ASP A 7 -18.45 -0.27 8.06
N ASN A 8 -18.42 1.00 7.66
CA ASN A 8 -18.46 1.38 6.24
C ASN A 8 -17.19 0.90 5.51
N VAL A 9 -16.01 1.13 6.09
CA VAL A 9 -14.74 0.64 5.54
C VAL A 9 -14.76 -0.88 5.36
N ARG A 10 -15.23 -1.63 6.36
CA ARG A 10 -15.37 -3.10 6.26
C ARG A 10 -16.32 -3.50 5.14
N GLN A 11 -17.42 -2.79 4.94
CA GLN A 11 -18.36 -3.05 3.84
C GLN A 11 -17.70 -2.80 2.48
N GLN A 12 -16.95 -1.70 2.33
CA GLN A 12 -16.21 -1.39 1.10
C GLN A 12 -15.14 -2.44 0.79
N LEU A 13 -14.33 -2.83 1.78
CA LEU A 13 -13.34 -3.91 1.63
C LEU A 13 -14.01 -5.23 1.24
N THR A 14 -15.15 -5.55 1.85
CA THR A 14 -15.94 -6.74 1.54
C THR A 14 -16.52 -6.67 0.11
N ALA A 15 -16.91 -5.48 -0.37
CA ALA A 15 -17.37 -5.26 -1.74
C ALA A 15 -16.24 -5.44 -2.77
N LEU A 16 -15.00 -5.10 -2.40
CA LEU A 16 -13.78 -5.35 -3.17
C LEU A 16 -13.31 -6.83 -3.12
N ASN A 17 -14.11 -7.74 -2.56
CA ASN A 17 -13.76 -9.15 -2.37
C ASN A 17 -12.55 -9.36 -1.45
N LEU A 18 -12.33 -8.47 -0.48
CA LEU A 18 -11.29 -8.62 0.54
C LEU A 18 -11.89 -9.17 1.84
N LYS A 19 -11.06 -9.91 2.58
CA LYS A 19 -11.40 -10.41 3.92
C LYS A 19 -11.08 -9.33 4.95
N ALA A 20 -12.03 -8.44 5.18
CA ALA A 20 -11.85 -7.28 6.06
C ALA A 20 -11.36 -7.66 7.49
N ASP A 21 -11.71 -8.85 7.99
CA ASP A 21 -11.28 -9.38 9.29
C ASP A 21 -9.82 -9.88 9.31
N LYS A 22 -9.22 -10.08 8.13
CA LYS A 22 -7.81 -10.49 7.96
C LYS A 22 -6.90 -9.34 7.58
N MET A 23 -7.45 -8.15 7.33
CA MET A 23 -6.67 -6.96 7.01
C MET A 23 -6.17 -6.29 8.28
N ARG A 24 -4.99 -5.67 8.17
CA ARG A 24 -4.34 -5.00 9.30
C ARG A 24 -4.57 -3.50 9.21
N PHE A 25 -5.18 -2.92 10.24
CA PHE A 25 -5.28 -1.47 10.40
C PHE A 25 -4.00 -0.93 11.04
N VAL A 26 -3.27 -0.07 10.33
CA VAL A 26 -2.04 0.59 10.78
C VAL A 26 -2.13 2.09 10.58
N THR A 27 -1.44 2.86 11.41
CA THR A 27 -1.27 4.30 11.20
C THR A 27 -0.12 4.53 10.23
N VAL A 28 -0.39 5.31 9.19
CA VAL A 28 0.64 5.88 8.30
C VAL A 28 1.05 7.22 8.88
N SER A 29 2.31 7.31 9.27
CA SER A 29 2.89 8.48 9.89
C SER A 29 3.57 9.38 8.87
N ALA A 30 3.73 10.65 9.24
CA ALA A 30 4.60 11.54 8.51
C ALA A 30 6.07 11.10 8.68
N MET A 31 6.77 11.04 7.56
CA MET A 31 8.22 10.94 7.49
C MET A 31 8.84 12.30 7.83
N ASP A 32 10.04 12.33 8.39
CA ASP A 32 10.80 13.58 8.52
C ASP A 32 11.25 14.10 7.15
N GLU A 33 11.38 15.43 7.02
CA GLU A 33 11.73 16.10 5.76
C GLU A 33 13.04 15.59 5.15
N GLU A 34 14.06 15.36 5.97
CA GLU A 34 15.37 14.85 5.51
C GLU A 34 15.24 13.45 4.88
N THR A 35 14.49 12.55 5.51
CA THR A 35 14.23 11.23 4.96
C THR A 35 13.30 11.31 3.74
N LEU A 36 12.32 12.20 3.73
CA LEU A 36 11.40 12.41 2.60
C LEU A 36 12.13 12.92 1.36
N GLU A 37 12.95 13.97 1.47
CA GLU A 37 13.74 14.52 0.36
C GLU A 37 14.63 13.46 -0.28
N SER A 38 15.18 12.56 0.55
CA SER A 38 15.96 11.44 0.04
C SER A 38 15.10 10.50 -0.82
N CYS A 39 13.78 10.41 -0.62
CA CYS A 39 12.87 9.43 -1.21
C CYS A 39 12.11 9.87 -2.47
N THR A 40 12.03 11.17 -2.80
CA THR A 40 10.94 11.68 -3.67
C THR A 40 11.43 12.54 -4.83
N THR A 41 12.36 12.00 -5.62
CA THR A 41 12.99 12.71 -6.75
C THR A 41 12.11 12.84 -8.01
N THR A 42 10.90 12.27 -8.06
CA THR A 42 10.02 12.31 -9.25
C THR A 42 8.55 12.33 -8.82
N GLU A 43 7.77 13.26 -9.37
CA GLU A 43 6.37 13.57 -8.99
C GLU A 43 5.37 12.76 -9.84
N GLY A 44 4.25 12.31 -9.25
CA GLY A 44 3.09 11.76 -9.98
C GLY A 44 3.07 10.24 -10.19
N GLU A 45 4.02 9.48 -9.63
CA GLU A 45 4.11 8.02 -9.81
C GLU A 45 4.06 7.25 -8.48
N CYS A 46 2.95 7.34 -7.74
CA CYS A 46 2.74 6.71 -6.42
C CYS A 46 3.24 5.26 -6.27
N PHE A 47 2.81 4.35 -7.14
CA PHE A 47 3.20 2.93 -7.05
C PHE A 47 4.69 2.73 -7.35
N TYR A 48 5.19 3.42 -8.36
CA TYR A 48 6.58 3.31 -8.81
C TYR A 48 7.55 3.94 -7.80
N ASN A 49 7.23 5.10 -7.24
CA ASN A 49 8.06 5.80 -6.28
C ASN A 49 8.22 5.01 -4.98
N SER A 50 7.10 4.55 -4.38
CA SER A 50 7.14 3.71 -3.19
C SER A 50 7.89 2.39 -3.46
N TYR A 51 7.78 1.84 -4.67
CA TYR A 51 8.50 0.66 -5.12
C TYR A 51 10.02 0.90 -5.19
N MET A 52 10.43 1.96 -5.88
CA MET A 52 11.84 2.31 -6.08
C MET A 52 12.54 2.63 -4.76
N ASN A 53 11.83 3.26 -3.82
CA ASN A 53 12.36 3.55 -2.49
C ASN A 53 12.76 2.30 -1.69
N VAL A 54 12.03 1.20 -1.86
CA VAL A 54 12.41 -0.09 -1.24
C VAL A 54 13.61 -0.72 -1.96
N ILE A 55 13.66 -0.65 -3.30
CA ILE A 55 14.82 -1.13 -4.07
C ILE A 55 16.10 -0.38 -3.73
N TYR A 56 16.02 0.94 -3.55
CA TYR A 56 17.15 1.78 -3.21
C TYR A 56 17.48 1.79 -1.70
N GLY A 57 16.83 0.93 -0.90
CA GLY A 57 17.15 0.74 0.52
C GLY A 57 16.68 1.86 1.45
N LYS A 58 15.76 2.71 1.00
CA LYS A 58 15.13 3.74 1.83
C LYS A 58 13.92 3.19 2.61
N GLY A 59 13.41 2.04 2.19
CA GLY A 59 12.36 1.27 2.85
C GLY A 59 12.74 -0.19 3.09
N ASP A 60 12.21 -0.79 4.15
CA ASP A 60 12.46 -2.21 4.46
C ASP A 60 11.50 -3.12 3.68
N ARG A 61 10.23 -2.69 3.58
CA ARG A 61 9.20 -3.43 2.86
C ARG A 61 8.33 -2.50 2.05
N TYR A 62 7.97 -2.97 0.86
CA TYR A 62 6.94 -2.35 0.04
C TYR A 62 5.59 -2.89 0.46
N VAL A 63 4.62 -2.01 0.69
CA VAL A 63 3.33 -2.35 1.22
C VAL A 63 2.26 -1.87 0.26
N LEU A 64 1.40 -2.78 -0.17
CA LEU A 64 0.19 -2.45 -0.91
C LEU A 64 -1.00 -2.60 0.01
N GLY A 65 -1.97 -1.69 -0.11
CA GLY A 65 -3.28 -1.87 0.51
C GLY A 65 -4.22 -0.72 0.19
N TYR A 66 -5.04 -0.34 1.17
CA TYR A 66 -6.02 0.72 1.01
C TYR A 66 -6.08 1.74 2.15
N ARG A 67 -6.18 3.01 1.76
CA ARG A 67 -6.41 4.15 2.66
C ARG A 67 -7.87 4.16 3.03
N CYS A 68 -8.13 4.23 4.32
CA CYS A 68 -9.45 4.07 4.90
C CYS A 68 -9.96 5.44 5.36
N ASP A 69 -10.43 6.24 4.41
CA ASP A 69 -11.10 7.52 4.68
C ASP A 69 -12.61 7.36 4.44
N GLU A 70 -13.27 8.32 3.77
CA GLU A 70 -14.66 8.17 3.32
C GLU A 70 -14.79 7.07 2.26
N GLU A 71 -13.79 6.95 1.40
CA GLU A 71 -13.64 5.91 0.38
C GLU A 71 -12.32 5.17 0.56
N VAL A 72 -12.35 3.87 0.24
CA VAL A 72 -11.20 2.98 0.28
C VAL A 72 -10.39 3.17 -1.01
N VAL A 73 -9.19 3.77 -0.91
CA VAL A 73 -8.34 4.13 -2.06
C VAL A 73 -7.03 3.33 -2.05
N ASP A 74 -6.58 2.84 -3.20
CA ASP A 74 -5.31 2.12 -3.30
C ASP A 74 -4.12 3.05 -2.99
N HIS A 75 -3.19 2.61 -2.15
CA HIS A 75 -1.91 3.30 -1.99
C HIS A 75 -0.74 2.33 -1.99
N ALA A 76 0.44 2.88 -2.27
CA ALA A 76 1.71 2.21 -2.13
C ALA A 76 2.50 2.84 -0.98
N ILE A 77 2.72 2.06 0.07
CA ILE A 77 3.30 2.48 1.34
C ILE A 77 4.66 1.80 1.53
N ILE A 78 5.50 2.44 2.33
CA ILE A 78 6.75 1.87 2.80
C ILE A 78 6.65 1.58 4.27
N ARG A 79 7.10 0.39 4.66
CA ARG A 79 7.34 0.07 6.06
C ARG A 79 8.83 0.22 6.37
N LYS A 80 9.14 0.90 7.47
CA LYS A 80 10.49 1.03 8.02
C LYS A 80 10.43 0.80 9.53
N GLY A 81 11.10 -0.26 10.00
CA GLY A 81 10.89 -0.77 11.36
C GLY A 81 9.42 -1.11 11.64
N ASP A 82 8.85 -0.47 12.66
CA ASP A 82 7.46 -0.67 13.10
C ASP A 82 6.48 0.40 12.59
N LYS A 83 6.95 1.34 11.76
CA LYS A 83 6.16 2.44 11.22
C LYS A 83 5.92 2.29 9.72
N TYR A 84 4.81 2.89 9.28
CA TYR A 84 4.35 2.91 7.90
C TYR A 84 4.36 4.36 7.41
N TYR A 85 4.75 4.56 6.16
CA TYR A 85 4.95 5.88 5.56
C TYR A 85 4.48 5.87 4.11
N ASP A 86 3.86 6.96 3.68
CA ASP A 86 3.53 7.20 2.28
C ASP A 86 4.36 8.37 1.77
N PRO A 87 5.65 8.13 1.42
CA PRO A 87 6.52 9.21 0.99
C PRO A 87 6.03 9.86 -0.29
N THR A 88 5.29 9.13 -1.15
CA THR A 88 4.82 9.72 -2.39
C THR A 88 3.71 10.71 -2.12
N LEU A 89 2.68 10.31 -1.38
CA LEU A 89 1.62 11.25 -1.01
C LEU A 89 2.18 12.40 -0.18
N GLN A 90 3.13 12.13 0.72
CA GLN A 90 3.71 13.18 1.56
C GLN A 90 4.55 14.19 0.77
N ALA A 91 5.20 13.79 -0.33
CA ALA A 91 5.91 14.74 -1.19
C ALA A 91 4.98 15.50 -2.14
N GLU A 92 3.84 14.92 -2.52
CA GLU A 92 2.84 15.57 -3.36
C GLU A 92 1.92 16.50 -2.57
N ASP A 93 1.66 16.19 -1.29
CA ASP A 93 0.77 16.94 -0.40
C ASP A 93 1.56 17.73 0.67
N GLY A 94 1.63 19.05 0.49
CA GLY A 94 2.29 19.97 1.42
C GLY A 94 1.65 20.08 2.81
N ASP A 95 0.46 19.50 3.04
CA ASP A 95 -0.19 19.39 4.37
C ASP A 95 -0.54 17.92 4.69
N PHE A 96 0.43 17.02 4.47
CA PHE A 96 0.27 15.60 4.79
C PHE A 96 -0.24 15.40 6.23
N LYS A 97 -1.36 14.68 6.34
CA LYS A 97 -1.96 14.28 7.62
C LYS A 97 -1.79 12.79 7.80
N GLU A 98 -1.36 12.40 9.00
CA GLU A 98 -1.35 10.99 9.38
C GLU A 98 -2.75 10.39 9.23
N TYR A 99 -2.83 9.18 8.67
CA TYR A 99 -4.08 8.50 8.39
C TYR A 99 -4.00 7.02 8.74
N GLN A 100 -5.17 6.39 8.93
CA GLN A 100 -5.26 4.95 9.18
C GLN A 100 -5.48 4.19 7.87
N TYR A 101 -4.95 2.97 7.82
CA TYR A 101 -4.83 2.22 6.58
C TYR A 101 -4.99 0.71 6.77
N ALA A 102 -5.56 0.02 5.78
CA ALA A 102 -5.69 -1.43 5.74
C ALA A 102 -4.66 -2.06 4.78
N VAL A 103 -3.73 -2.85 5.30
CA VAL A 103 -2.68 -3.49 4.49
C VAL A 103 -3.20 -4.77 3.81
N MET A 104 -2.96 -4.89 2.51
CA MET A 104 -3.22 -6.11 1.74
C MET A 104 -2.00 -7.04 1.73
N THR A 105 -0.80 -6.52 1.51
CA THR A 105 0.43 -7.34 1.42
C THR A 105 1.69 -6.52 1.66
N GLU A 106 2.73 -7.16 2.20
CA GLU A 106 4.07 -6.60 2.35
C GLU A 106 5.07 -7.43 1.54
N PHE A 107 5.95 -6.78 0.79
CA PHE A 107 6.98 -7.38 -0.03
C PHE A 107 8.37 -7.01 0.47
N THR A 108 9.27 -7.98 0.50
CA THR A 108 10.69 -7.74 0.81
C THR A 108 11.44 -7.21 -0.40
N VAL A 109 12.58 -6.55 -0.20
CA VAL A 109 13.46 -6.12 -1.30
C VAL A 109 13.77 -7.26 -2.28
N PHE A 110 13.97 -8.48 -1.79
CA PHE A 110 14.21 -9.65 -2.63
C PHE A 110 13.00 -10.00 -3.52
N ASP A 111 11.79 -9.98 -2.97
CA ASP A 111 10.56 -10.20 -3.73
C ASP A 111 10.44 -9.16 -4.84
N MET A 112 10.67 -7.89 -4.51
CA MET A 112 10.62 -6.78 -5.46
C MET A 112 11.62 -6.96 -6.61
N MET A 113 12.90 -7.22 -6.28
CA MET A 113 13.93 -7.46 -7.29
C MET A 113 13.64 -8.67 -8.17
N LYS A 114 13.08 -9.74 -7.59
CA LYS A 114 12.69 -10.94 -8.33
C LYS A 114 11.58 -10.62 -9.34
N HIS A 115 10.58 -9.84 -8.91
CA HIS A 115 9.49 -9.44 -9.78
C HIS A 115 9.94 -8.49 -10.89
N ALA A 116 10.77 -7.48 -10.57
CA ALA A 116 11.39 -6.56 -11.53
C ALA A 116 12.10 -7.28 -12.68
N LYS A 117 12.85 -8.35 -12.35
CA LYS A 117 13.61 -9.13 -13.33
C LYS A 117 12.71 -9.99 -14.22
N SER A 118 11.55 -10.39 -13.70
CA SER A 118 10.62 -11.29 -14.38
C SER A 118 9.55 -10.59 -15.21
N ASN A 119 9.29 -9.30 -14.96
CA ASN A 119 8.27 -8.52 -15.65
C ASN A 119 8.75 -7.07 -15.82
N LYS A 120 8.84 -6.62 -17.08
CA LYS A 120 9.33 -5.26 -17.40
C LYS A 120 8.28 -4.17 -17.18
N ASP A 121 7.00 -4.53 -17.11
CA ASP A 121 5.88 -3.59 -16.96
C ASP A 121 5.40 -3.55 -15.49
N PHE A 122 6.34 -3.42 -14.55
CA PHE A 122 6.08 -3.61 -13.12
C PHE A 122 6.60 -2.45 -12.28
N PRO A 123 5.76 -1.89 -11.40
CA PRO A 123 5.64 -2.33 -10.00
C PRO A 123 4.40 -3.22 -9.72
N PRO A 124 4.34 -3.99 -8.60
CA PRO A 124 3.12 -4.67 -8.21
C PRO A 124 2.11 -3.60 -7.80
N ASP A 125 0.94 -3.64 -8.40
CA ASP A 125 -0.23 -2.86 -8.01
C ASP A 125 -1.34 -3.79 -7.50
N VAL A 126 -2.47 -3.20 -7.10
CA VAL A 126 -3.61 -3.95 -6.58
C VAL A 126 -4.18 -4.89 -7.65
N ASP A 127 -4.30 -4.44 -8.89
CA ASP A 127 -4.80 -5.24 -10.01
C ASP A 127 -3.95 -6.49 -10.26
N TYR A 128 -2.62 -6.37 -10.21
CA TYR A 128 -1.72 -7.50 -10.31
C TYR A 128 -1.98 -8.52 -9.21
N ILE A 129 -2.23 -8.06 -7.98
CA ILE A 129 -2.49 -8.94 -6.84
C ILE A 129 -3.83 -9.67 -6.99
N PHE A 130 -4.87 -8.99 -7.48
CA PHE A 130 -6.14 -9.62 -7.85
C PHE A 130 -5.98 -10.61 -9.01
N SER A 131 -5.15 -10.32 -10.02
CA SER A 131 -4.82 -11.28 -11.09
C SER A 131 -4.15 -12.56 -10.58
N LYS A 132 -3.51 -12.49 -9.40
CA LYS A 132 -2.88 -13.61 -8.70
C LYS A 132 -3.64 -14.03 -7.44
N ALA A 133 -4.94 -13.73 -7.33
CA ALA A 133 -5.74 -13.92 -6.11
C ALA A 133 -5.60 -15.30 -5.45
N GLY A 134 -5.42 -16.37 -6.24
CA GLY A 134 -5.18 -17.72 -5.70
C GLY A 134 -3.95 -17.84 -4.79
N LYS A 135 -2.95 -16.96 -4.92
CA LYS A 135 -1.78 -16.87 -4.04
C LYS A 135 -2.03 -16.07 -2.76
N PHE A 136 -3.08 -15.23 -2.75
CA PHE A 136 -3.40 -14.28 -1.69
C PHE A 136 -4.73 -14.60 -0.99
N LYS A 137 -5.12 -15.88 -0.96
CA LYS A 137 -6.38 -16.38 -0.36
C LYS A 137 -6.56 -16.07 1.14
N ASN A 138 -5.51 -15.62 1.81
CA ASN A 138 -5.53 -15.19 3.20
C ASN A 138 -6.14 -13.79 3.37
N VAL A 139 -6.05 -12.94 2.35
CA VAL A 139 -6.57 -11.56 2.36
C VAL A 139 -7.64 -11.32 1.29
N ILE A 140 -7.66 -12.11 0.22
CA ILE A 140 -8.68 -12.04 -0.84
C ILE A 140 -9.68 -13.19 -0.69
N ASP A 141 -10.96 -12.87 -0.89
CA ASP A 141 -12.06 -13.82 -1.02
C ASP A 141 -12.17 -14.34 -2.47
N VAL A 142 -11.31 -15.31 -2.78
CA VAL A 142 -11.21 -15.92 -4.10
C VAL A 142 -12.51 -16.63 -4.52
N GLU A 143 -13.34 -17.07 -3.58
CA GLU A 143 -14.60 -17.75 -3.91
C GLU A 143 -15.66 -16.76 -4.43
N ARG A 144 -15.61 -15.50 -3.98
CA ARG A 144 -16.50 -14.44 -4.49
C ARG A 144 -16.11 -13.95 -5.88
N LEU A 145 -14.82 -14.04 -6.24
CA LEU A 145 -14.33 -13.69 -7.58
C LEU A 145 -14.75 -14.69 -8.69
N LYS A 146 -15.21 -15.89 -8.32
CA LYS A 146 -15.65 -16.93 -9.27
C LYS A 146 -17.13 -16.83 -9.67
N LYS A 147 -17.89 -15.96 -9.02
CA LYS A 147 -19.33 -15.75 -9.26
C LYS A 147 -19.55 -14.60 -10.21
#